data_AF-A0A1G6GQH7-F1
#
_entry.id   AF-A0A1G6GQH7-F1
#
_cell.length_a   1.000
_cell.length_b   1.000
_cell.length_c   1.000
_cell.angle_alpha   90.00
_cell.angle_beta   90.00
_cell.angle_gamma   90.00
#
_symmetry.space_group_name_H-M   'P 1'
#
loop_
_entity.id
_entity.type
_entity.pdbx_description
1 polymer ?
#
loop_
_entity_poly.entity_id
_entity_poly.type
_entity_poly.pdbx_seq_one_letter_code
_entity_poly.pdbx_strand_id
1 'polypeptide(L)'
;MHLKNYLIQCVLAVTGSLIVGQVSAETKLAKEPVSVELKTYLITVGSDGAQTAKLVSNVKPNDVVEYRVTYTNNTSGDIKNLAATLPIPVETQFLAKNKPENATASTDGINFSPMPLKMKEGNQMVNVPLKDYRALRWTVAVLPVGKSITVSAQTRVNSEKTQSK
;
A
#
# COMPACT_ATOMS: atom_id res chain seq x y z
N MET A 1 2.94 27.31 37.43
CA MET A 1 3.02 28.44 36.47
C MET A 1 1.63 29.06 36.41
N HIS A 2 1.49 30.20 37.09
CA HIS A 2 0.26 30.99 37.27
C HIS A 2 0.06 31.95 36.09
N LEU A 3 -1.18 32.15 35.63
CA LEU A 3 -1.80 33.42 35.13
C LEU A 3 -3.03 33.07 34.27
N LYS A 4 -4.20 33.72 34.30
CA LYS A 4 -4.87 34.67 35.21
C LYS A 4 -6.34 34.65 34.76
N ASN A 5 -7.26 34.65 35.72
CA ASN A 5 -8.68 34.93 35.51
C ASN A 5 -8.87 36.37 35.01
N TYR A 6 -9.81 36.56 34.08
CA TYR A 6 -10.55 37.83 33.96
C TYR A 6 -12.03 37.58 34.19
N LEU A 7 -12.52 38.16 35.29
CA LEU A 7 -13.92 38.38 35.62
C LEU A 7 -14.50 39.41 34.65
N ILE A 8 -15.62 39.10 34.01
CA ILE A 8 -16.60 40.12 33.61
C ILE A 8 -17.95 39.67 34.16
N GLN A 9 -18.38 40.34 35.23
CA GLN A 9 -19.78 40.37 35.62
C GLN A 9 -20.45 41.53 34.88
N CYS A 10 -21.50 41.23 34.12
CA CYS A 10 -22.61 42.15 33.88
C CYS A 10 -23.89 41.31 33.82
N VAL A 11 -24.70 41.42 34.86
CA VAL A 11 -26.08 40.95 34.90
C VAL A 11 -26.96 42.07 34.32
N LEU A 12 -27.84 41.74 33.37
CA LEU A 12 -29.28 42.07 33.42
C LEU A 12 -30.00 41.49 32.19
N ALA A 13 -31.13 40.85 32.48
CA ALA A 13 -31.95 40.06 31.58
C ALA A 13 -32.72 40.91 30.56
N VAL A 14 -32.83 40.41 29.33
CA VAL A 14 -33.96 40.68 28.43
C VAL A 14 -34.34 39.36 27.75
N THR A 15 -35.60 39.00 27.93
CA THR A 15 -36.29 37.88 27.29
C THR A 15 -36.35 38.05 25.78
N GLY A 16 -35.91 37.04 25.04
CA GLY A 16 -36.07 36.93 23.60
C GLY A 16 -35.70 35.53 23.12
N SER A 17 -36.69 34.66 22.96
CA SER A 17 -36.51 33.36 22.29
C SER A 17 -36.17 33.58 20.82
N LEU A 18 -34.95 33.22 20.44
CA LEU A 18 -34.63 32.71 19.11
C LEU A 18 -33.63 31.58 19.31
N ILE A 19 -34.09 30.36 19.03
CA ILE A 19 -33.23 29.17 18.98
C ILE A 19 -32.29 29.38 17.79
N VAL A 20 -31.07 29.83 18.06
CA VAL A 20 -30.00 29.76 17.07
C VAL A 20 -29.67 28.27 16.96
N GLY A 21 -30.22 27.63 15.93
CA GLY A 21 -29.91 26.24 15.61
C GLY A 21 -28.40 26.12 15.47
N GLN A 22 -27.77 25.47 16.44
CA GLN A 22 -26.37 25.08 16.31
C GLN A 22 -26.33 24.00 15.23
N VAL A 23 -26.01 24.41 14.00
CA VAL A 23 -25.57 23.47 12.97
C VAL A 23 -24.22 22.95 13.45
N SER A 24 -24.24 21.90 14.27
CA SER A 24 -23.08 21.04 14.43
C SER A 24 -22.84 20.41 13.08
N ALA A 25 -21.95 21.01 12.29
CA ALA A 25 -21.33 20.32 11.18
C ALA A 25 -20.58 19.13 11.79
N GLU A 26 -21.25 17.99 11.86
CA GLU A 26 -20.57 16.72 12.02
C GLU A 26 -19.64 16.63 10.81
N THR A 27 -18.35 16.89 11.04
CA THR A 27 -17.31 16.58 10.08
C THR A 27 -17.34 15.06 9.93
N LYS A 28 -18.22 14.55 9.03
CA LYS A 28 -18.18 13.17 8.59
C LYS A 28 -16.75 12.95 8.14
N LEU A 29 -16.02 12.09 8.86
CA LEU A 29 -14.70 11.66 8.47
C LEU A 29 -14.80 11.13 7.04
N ALA A 30 -14.39 11.93 6.07
CA ALA A 30 -14.54 11.57 4.67
C ALA A 30 -13.65 10.36 4.43
N LYS A 31 -14.27 9.22 4.13
CA LYS A 31 -13.54 7.99 3.83
C LYS A 31 -12.59 8.27 2.66
N GLU A 32 -11.33 7.86 2.77
CA GLU A 32 -10.37 8.01 1.68
C GLU A 32 -10.94 7.44 0.37
N PRO A 33 -10.75 8.12 -0.78
CA PRO A 33 -11.33 7.70 -2.07
C PRO A 33 -11.01 6.24 -2.43
N VAL A 34 -9.81 5.78 -2.05
CA VAL A 34 -9.39 4.39 -2.18
C VAL A 34 -8.84 3.91 -0.84
N SER A 35 -9.39 2.81 -0.31
CA SER A 35 -8.78 2.11 0.83
C SER A 35 -7.80 1.06 0.35
N VAL A 36 -6.72 0.86 1.11
CA VAL A 36 -5.66 -0.10 0.80
C VAL A 36 -5.48 -1.06 1.98
N GLU A 37 -5.60 -2.36 1.73
CA GLU A 37 -5.33 -3.41 2.73
C GLU A 37 -4.16 -4.28 2.26
N LEU A 38 -3.05 -4.29 3.00
CA LEU A 38 -1.90 -5.16 2.76
C LEU A 38 -1.94 -6.35 3.72
N LYS A 39 -1.84 -7.56 3.18
CA LYS A 39 -1.69 -8.82 3.92
C LYS A 39 -0.47 -9.58 3.44
N THR A 40 0.21 -10.24 4.36
CA THR A 40 1.39 -11.06 4.08
C THR A 40 1.06 -12.52 4.30
N TYR A 41 1.35 -13.36 3.30
CA TYR A 41 1.12 -14.80 3.37
C TYR A 41 2.44 -15.54 3.28
N LEU A 42 2.71 -16.46 4.21
CA LEU A 42 3.77 -17.43 4.06
C LEU A 42 3.37 -18.44 2.99
N ILE A 43 4.23 -18.66 2.00
CA ILE A 43 4.04 -19.62 0.94
C ILE A 43 4.83 -20.89 1.26
N THR A 44 4.12 -22.01 1.39
CA THR A 44 4.71 -23.33 1.59
C THR A 44 4.41 -24.21 0.38
N VAL A 45 5.39 -25.03 -0.01
CA VAL A 45 5.26 -25.98 -1.12
C VAL A 45 5.13 -27.38 -0.53
N GLY A 46 4.02 -28.06 -0.83
CA GLY A 46 3.80 -29.45 -0.46
C GLY A 46 4.71 -30.41 -1.21
N SER A 47 4.75 -31.67 -0.77
CA SER A 47 5.51 -32.73 -1.45
C SER A 47 5.00 -33.05 -2.86
N ASP A 48 3.76 -32.67 -3.16
CA ASP A 48 3.11 -32.73 -4.47
C ASP A 48 3.42 -31.51 -5.37
N GLY A 49 4.17 -30.53 -4.87
CA GLY A 49 4.46 -29.29 -5.57
C GLY A 49 3.36 -28.22 -5.45
N ALA A 50 2.25 -28.50 -4.75
CA ALA A 50 1.19 -27.54 -4.55
C ALA A 50 1.62 -26.43 -3.60
N GLN A 51 1.28 -25.18 -3.93
CA GLN A 51 1.52 -24.04 -3.03
C GLN A 51 0.32 -23.82 -2.11
N THR A 52 0.59 -23.65 -0.82
CA THR A 52 -0.38 -23.17 0.16
C THR A 52 0.05 -21.81 0.69
N ALA A 53 -0.92 -20.98 1.05
CA ALA A 53 -0.70 -19.62 1.54
C ALA A 53 -1.33 -19.48 2.94
N LYS A 54 -0.50 -19.13 3.94
CA LYS A 54 -0.95 -18.92 5.32
C LYS A 54 -0.76 -17.47 5.72
N LEU A 55 -1.81 -16.79 6.19
CA LEU A 55 -1.70 -15.42 6.70
C LEU A 55 -0.74 -15.36 7.90
N VAL A 56 0.21 -14.43 7.87
CA VAL A 56 1.22 -14.26 8.93
C VAL A 56 1.46 -12.79 9.22
N SER A 57 1.86 -12.52 10.47
CA SER A 57 2.33 -11.20 10.92
C SER A 57 3.85 -11.14 11.11
N ASN A 58 4.52 -12.30 11.13
CA ASN A 58 5.96 -12.43 11.31
C ASN A 58 6.51 -13.44 10.31
N VAL A 59 7.73 -13.20 9.84
CA VAL A 59 8.42 -13.99 8.82
C VAL A 59 9.85 -14.24 9.28
N LYS A 60 10.47 -15.31 8.81
CA LYS A 60 11.84 -15.70 9.13
C LYS A 60 12.76 -15.50 7.92
N PRO A 61 14.07 -15.38 8.15
CA PRO A 61 15.04 -15.42 7.06
C PRO A 61 14.82 -16.63 6.16
N ASN A 62 14.91 -16.42 4.84
CA ASN A 62 14.64 -17.39 3.77
C ASN A 62 13.17 -17.77 3.51
N ASP A 63 12.21 -17.30 4.30
CA ASP A 63 10.80 -17.53 4.03
C ASP A 63 10.43 -17.00 2.63
N VAL A 64 9.58 -17.74 1.92
CA VAL A 64 8.90 -17.22 0.73
C VAL A 64 7.56 -16.66 1.16
N VAL A 65 7.34 -15.39 0.87
CA VAL A 65 6.12 -14.68 1.28
C VAL A 65 5.45 -14.07 0.06
N GLU A 66 4.12 -14.04 0.08
CA GLU A 66 3.30 -13.33 -0.89
C GLU A 66 2.65 -12.14 -0.22
N TYR A 67 3.02 -10.95 -0.67
CA TYR A 67 2.31 -9.72 -0.33
C TYR A 67 1.07 -9.64 -1.19
N ARG A 68 -0.10 -9.41 -0.59
CA ARG A 68 -1.37 -9.17 -1.28
C ARG A 68 -1.91 -7.81 -0.87
N VAL A 69 -2.10 -6.92 -1.83
CA VAL A 69 -2.69 -5.60 -1.60
C VAL A 69 -4.06 -5.53 -2.26
N THR A 70 -5.08 -5.24 -1.47
CA THR A 70 -6.44 -5.01 -1.95
C THR A 70 -6.74 -3.52 -1.95
N TYR A 71 -7.04 -2.99 -3.14
CA TYR A 71 -7.51 -1.61 -3.33
C TYR A 71 -9.02 -1.61 -3.47
N THR A 72 -9.72 -0.75 -2.72
CA THR A 72 -11.19 -0.64 -2.74
C THR A 72 -11.61 0.77 -3.07
N ASN A 73 -12.44 0.93 -4.11
CA ASN A 73 -13.03 2.22 -4.47
C ASN A 73 -14.18 2.57 -3.52
N ASN A 74 -14.02 3.64 -2.76
CA ASN A 74 -15.00 4.14 -1.78
C ASN A 74 -15.76 5.37 -2.26
N THR A 75 -15.47 5.84 -3.48
CA THR A 75 -16.14 7.01 -4.06
C THR A 75 -17.55 6.64 -4.52
N SER A 76 -18.33 7.63 -4.97
CA SER A 76 -19.65 7.41 -5.57
C SER A 76 -19.61 7.12 -7.07
N GLY A 77 -18.42 6.96 -7.68
CA GLY A 77 -18.25 6.74 -9.11
C GLY A 77 -17.09 5.83 -9.44
N ASP A 78 -16.84 5.60 -10.73
CA ASP A 78 -15.73 4.76 -11.18
C ASP A 78 -14.39 5.50 -11.10
N ILE A 79 -13.34 4.80 -10.68
CA ILE A 79 -11.98 5.31 -10.73
C ILE A 79 -11.32 4.77 -12.00
N LYS A 80 -10.80 5.67 -12.84
CA LYS A 80 -10.08 5.31 -14.07
C LYS A 80 -8.57 5.37 -13.85
N ASN A 81 -7.84 4.48 -14.50
CA ASN A 81 -6.37 4.44 -14.52
C ASN A 81 -5.73 4.44 -13.13
N LEU A 82 -6.30 3.66 -12.19
CA LEU A 82 -5.70 3.52 -10.86
C LEU A 82 -4.32 2.85 -10.97
N ALA A 83 -3.31 3.51 -10.44
CA ALA A 83 -1.95 2.98 -10.33
C ALA A 83 -1.79 2.17 -9.03
N ALA A 84 -2.16 0.90 -9.06
CA ALA A 84 -1.94 -0.02 -7.94
C ALA A 84 -0.45 -0.33 -7.82
N THR A 85 0.21 0.16 -6.78
CA THR A 85 1.67 0.04 -6.58
C THR A 85 1.98 -0.78 -5.33
N LEU A 86 2.76 -1.85 -5.48
CA LEU A 86 3.25 -2.70 -4.40
C LEU A 86 4.75 -2.51 -4.21
N PRO A 87 5.20 -1.87 -3.12
CA PRO A 87 6.61 -1.83 -2.75
C PRO A 87 7.16 -3.24 -2.48
N ILE A 88 8.41 -3.47 -2.86
CA ILE A 88 9.18 -4.67 -2.51
C ILE A 88 10.20 -4.25 -1.44
N PRO A 89 10.06 -4.72 -0.19
CA PRO A 89 10.98 -4.34 0.89
C PRO A 89 12.43 -4.72 0.57
N VAL A 90 13.37 -3.86 0.97
CA VAL A 90 14.81 -4.05 0.74
C VAL A 90 15.36 -5.33 1.39
N GLU A 91 14.72 -5.79 2.47
CA GLU A 91 15.02 -7.04 3.17
C GLU A 91 14.48 -8.29 2.45
N THR A 92 13.98 -8.12 1.23
CA THR A 92 13.44 -9.21 0.42
C THR A 92 13.95 -9.15 -1.02
N GLN A 93 13.98 -10.30 -1.67
CA GLN A 93 14.21 -10.43 -3.10
C GLN A 93 12.91 -10.82 -3.80
N PHE A 94 12.54 -10.08 -4.85
CA PHE A 94 11.42 -10.45 -5.71
C PHE A 94 11.69 -11.78 -6.45
N LEU A 95 10.67 -12.63 -6.58
CA LEU A 95 10.78 -13.96 -7.18
C LEU A 95 10.20 -14.05 -8.60
N ALA A 96 9.96 -12.92 -9.27
CA ALA A 96 9.34 -12.88 -10.60
C ALA A 96 7.96 -13.57 -10.67
N LYS A 97 7.26 -13.62 -9.53
CA LYS A 97 5.91 -14.18 -9.41
C LYS A 97 4.98 -13.10 -8.90
N ASN A 98 4.04 -12.68 -9.73
CA ASN A 98 3.10 -11.63 -9.41
C ASN A 98 1.75 -11.89 -10.06
N LYS A 99 0.68 -11.37 -9.46
CA LYS A 99 -0.67 -11.42 -10.01
C LYS A 99 -1.36 -10.06 -9.89
N PRO A 100 -2.07 -9.59 -10.92
CA PRO A 100 -2.02 -10.05 -12.32
C PRO A 100 -0.59 -10.02 -12.91
N GLU A 101 -0.34 -10.70 -14.02
CA GLU A 101 1.02 -10.89 -14.55
C GLU A 101 1.60 -9.65 -15.26
N ASN A 102 0.74 -8.72 -15.68
CA ASN A 102 1.10 -7.53 -16.47
C ASN A 102 1.65 -6.34 -15.65
N ALA A 103 2.35 -6.61 -14.56
CA ALA A 103 2.97 -5.54 -13.78
C ALA A 103 4.12 -4.89 -14.55
N THR A 104 4.31 -3.60 -14.33
CA THR A 104 5.59 -2.92 -14.55
C THR A 104 6.41 -2.96 -13.25
N ALA A 105 7.73 -2.87 -13.34
CA ALA A 105 8.63 -2.88 -12.19
C ALA A 105 9.50 -1.62 -12.14
N SER A 106 10.10 -1.38 -10.98
CA SER A 106 10.99 -0.27 -10.74
C SER A 106 12.10 -0.67 -9.77
N THR A 107 13.29 -0.09 -9.94
CA THR A 107 14.42 -0.19 -8.98
C THR A 107 14.44 0.94 -7.95
N ASP A 108 13.67 2.03 -8.17
CA ASP A 108 13.68 3.23 -7.34
C ASP A 108 12.29 3.61 -6.79
N GLY A 109 11.24 2.89 -7.21
CA GLY A 109 9.85 3.18 -6.85
C GLY A 109 9.25 4.37 -7.60
N ILE A 110 9.98 4.97 -8.54
CA ILE A 110 9.61 6.19 -9.26
C ILE A 110 9.47 5.89 -10.76
N ASN A 111 10.50 5.31 -11.36
CA ASN A 111 10.58 5.00 -12.78
C ASN A 111 10.16 3.55 -13.00
N PHE A 112 9.04 3.36 -13.71
CA PHE A 112 8.48 2.04 -13.97
C PHE A 112 8.69 1.62 -15.42
N SER A 113 9.00 0.35 -15.64
CA SER A 113 9.21 -0.23 -16.97
C SER A 113 8.73 -1.68 -17.03
N PRO A 114 8.42 -2.23 -18.21
CA PRO A 114 8.07 -3.64 -18.37
C PRO A 114 9.17 -4.56 -17.84
N MET A 115 8.77 -5.72 -17.30
CA MET A 115 9.71 -6.75 -16.85
C MET A 115 10.14 -7.67 -18.01
N PRO A 116 11.38 -8.17 -18.04
CA PRO A 116 12.47 -7.85 -17.10
C PRO A 116 13.04 -6.45 -17.33
N LEU A 117 13.40 -5.78 -16.24
CA LEU A 117 14.12 -4.51 -16.28
C LEU A 117 15.50 -4.71 -16.89
N LYS A 118 15.95 -3.71 -17.65
CA LYS A 118 17.27 -3.71 -18.28
C LYS A 118 18.07 -2.50 -17.84
N MET A 119 19.37 -2.68 -17.68
CA MET A 119 20.33 -1.62 -17.40
C MET A 119 21.53 -1.71 -18.34
N LYS A 120 22.21 -0.59 -18.52
CA LYS A 120 23.46 -0.54 -19.28
C LYS A 120 24.62 -0.91 -18.35
N GLU A 121 25.34 -1.95 -18.71
CA GLU A 121 26.59 -2.37 -18.05
C GLU A 121 27.72 -2.28 -19.08
N GLY A 122 28.55 -1.24 -18.95
CA GLY A 122 29.53 -0.88 -19.98
C GLY A 122 28.85 -0.58 -21.32
N ASN A 123 29.14 -1.39 -22.35
CA ASN A 123 28.55 -1.25 -23.67
C ASN A 123 27.41 -2.24 -23.95
N GLN A 124 26.99 -3.03 -22.95
CA GLN A 124 25.96 -4.06 -23.10
C GLN A 124 24.69 -3.69 -22.32
N MET A 125 23.55 -4.17 -22.81
CA MET A 125 22.28 -4.12 -22.09
C MET A 125 22.08 -5.46 -21.38
N VAL A 126 22.03 -5.44 -20.06
CA VAL A 126 21.88 -6.63 -19.21
C VAL A 126 20.58 -6.55 -18.41
N ASN A 127 20.10 -7.70 -17.93
CA ASN A 127 18.95 -7.74 -17.04
C ASN A 127 19.33 -7.22 -15.66
N VAL A 128 18.49 -6.36 -15.09
CA VAL A 128 18.61 -5.97 -13.69
C VAL A 128 18.33 -7.21 -12.81
N PRO A 129 19.16 -7.50 -11.81
CA PRO A 129 18.91 -8.60 -10.88
C PRO A 129 17.59 -8.42 -10.11
N LEU A 130 16.83 -9.50 -9.91
CA LEU A 130 15.55 -9.43 -9.18
C LEU A 130 15.68 -8.90 -7.74
N LYS A 131 16.85 -9.06 -7.11
CA LYS A 131 17.16 -8.48 -5.78
C LYS A 131 17.16 -6.95 -5.76
N ASP A 132 17.23 -6.30 -6.91
CA ASP A 132 17.30 -4.85 -7.05
C ASP A 132 15.94 -4.23 -7.42
N TYR A 133 14.89 -5.05 -7.57
CA TYR A 133 13.52 -4.58 -7.82
C TYR A 133 12.95 -4.04 -6.50
N ARG A 134 12.37 -2.84 -6.53
CA ARG A 134 11.87 -2.12 -5.34
C ARG A 134 10.38 -1.80 -5.39
N ALA A 135 9.74 -1.89 -6.54
CA ALA A 135 8.30 -1.78 -6.64
C ALA A 135 7.75 -2.49 -7.88
N LEU A 136 6.51 -2.95 -7.78
CA LEU A 136 5.67 -3.33 -8.91
C LEU A 136 4.49 -2.38 -9.03
N ARG A 137 4.02 -2.13 -10.25
CA ARG A 137 2.83 -1.30 -10.51
C ARG A 137 1.95 -1.89 -11.60
N TRP A 138 0.66 -1.92 -11.33
CA TRP A 138 -0.40 -2.25 -12.27
C TRP A 138 -1.20 -1.00 -12.59
N THR A 139 -1.54 -0.82 -13.87
CA THR A 139 -2.50 0.18 -14.29
C THR A 139 -3.87 -0.49 -14.43
N VAL A 140 -4.79 -0.15 -13.55
CA VAL A 140 -6.17 -0.65 -13.55
C VAL A 140 -7.02 0.34 -14.33
N ALA A 141 -7.44 -0.06 -15.53
CA ALA A 141 -8.15 0.83 -16.46
C ALA A 141 -9.42 1.43 -15.83
N VAL A 142 -10.22 0.61 -15.16
CA VAL A 142 -11.42 1.03 -14.42
C VAL A 142 -11.54 0.18 -13.16
N LEU A 143 -11.68 0.83 -12.00
CA LEU A 143 -12.11 0.23 -10.75
C LEU A 143 -13.52 0.76 -10.43
N PRO A 144 -14.58 -0.03 -10.65
CA PRO A 144 -15.94 0.43 -10.47
C PRO A 144 -16.28 0.81 -9.02
N VAL A 145 -17.33 1.60 -8.83
CA VAL A 145 -17.83 2.00 -7.51
C VAL A 145 -18.04 0.80 -6.57
N GLY A 146 -17.50 0.88 -5.36
CA GLY A 146 -17.62 -0.16 -4.33
C GLY A 146 -16.92 -1.48 -4.65
N LYS A 147 -16.16 -1.57 -5.75
CA LYS A 147 -15.40 -2.76 -6.12
C LYS A 147 -13.97 -2.68 -5.61
N SER A 148 -13.35 -3.86 -5.57
CA SER A 148 -11.97 -4.04 -5.16
C SER A 148 -11.18 -4.82 -6.20
N ILE A 149 -9.87 -4.59 -6.20
CA ILE A 149 -8.91 -5.40 -6.93
C ILE A 149 -7.75 -5.77 -6.00
N THR A 150 -7.27 -7.01 -6.12
CA THR A 150 -6.09 -7.48 -5.39
C THR A 150 -4.94 -7.70 -6.34
N VAL A 151 -3.77 -7.16 -5.98
CA VAL A 151 -2.49 -7.43 -6.64
C VAL A 151 -1.55 -8.14 -5.68
N SER A 152 -0.64 -8.97 -6.18
CA SER A 152 0.30 -9.72 -5.36
C SER A 152 1.68 -9.87 -5.98
N ALA A 153 2.66 -10.10 -5.11
CA ALA A 153 4.03 -10.45 -5.48
C ALA A 153 4.62 -11.43 -4.46
N GLN A 154 5.31 -12.47 -4.95
CA GLN A 154 6.10 -13.34 -4.10
C GLN A 154 7.53 -12.83 -3.99
N THR A 155 8.03 -12.80 -2.76
CA THR A 155 9.40 -12.41 -2.42
C THR A 155 10.02 -13.46 -1.49
N ARG A 156 11.33 -13.55 -1.45
CA ARG A 156 12.07 -14.30 -0.44
C ARG A 156 12.66 -13.33 0.57
N VAL A 157 12.47 -13.57 1.86
CA VAL A 157 13.13 -12.83 2.94
C VAL A 157 14.63 -13.14 2.89
N ASN A 158 15.46 -12.10 2.92
CA ASN A 158 16.91 -12.26 2.87
C ASN A 158 17.41 -13.08 4.09
N SER A 159 18.49 -13.83 3.91
CA SER A 159 19.22 -14.40 5.05
C SER A 159 19.96 -13.27 5.78
N GLU A 160 20.12 -13.34 7.10
CA GLU A 160 20.68 -12.27 7.97
C GLU A 160 22.15 -11.83 7.68
N LYS A 161 22.71 -12.10 6.50
CA LYS A 161 24.01 -11.57 6.10
C LYS A 161 23.87 -10.44 5.09
N THR A 162 23.63 -9.23 5.59
CA THR A 162 24.22 -8.02 5.00
C THR A 162 24.47 -6.99 6.10
N GLN A 163 25.33 -7.32 7.07
CA GLN A 163 26.14 -6.28 7.69
C GLN A 163 27.24 -5.96 6.68
N SER A 164 27.09 -4.85 5.95
CA SER A 164 28.23 -4.22 5.29
C SER A 164 29.21 -3.86 6.38
N LYS A 165 30.40 -4.44 6.29
CA LYS A 165 31.58 -3.93 6.98
C LYS A 165 31.98 -2.58 6.39
#